data_AF-A0A9P6RAG0-F1
#
_entry.id   AF-A0A9P6RAG0-F1
#
_cell.length_a   1.000
_cell.length_b   1.000
_cell.length_c   1.000
_cell.angle_alpha   90.00
_cell.angle_beta   90.00
_cell.angle_gamma   90.00
#
_symmetry.space_group_name_H-M   'P 1'
#
loop_
_entity.id
_entity.type
_entity.pdbx_description
1 polymer ?
#
loop_
_entity_poly.entity_id
_entity_poly.type
_entity_poly.pdbx_seq_one_letter_code
_entity_poly.pdbx_strand_id
1 'polypeptide(L)'
;MSYIPTEILLIIGALLNGRSLVASLQVSRDWYNALHTFVWTTISERHWVRAGFPLRTHNLVRFALVMVVHGPEDHILSSIFKLLHKLPRLEALEINLPCRNRQVPIKHHFQLLSRLKELKIAGGWYRGVEPMGPVPDNILPWKLQHLTSDRLDMFFFPYCLNLERLSFTTSGLRFGVPENTSFKQKVVEQLQQLVKLETIIFEESSYYPEFEYKIQRAEGLEKNRWALTSDTIAKTYSLDMLLNMI
;
A
#
# COMPACT_ATOMS: atom_id res chain seq x y z
N MET A 1 28.85 -20.32 25.01
CA MET A 1 27.75 -21.25 24.69
C MET A 1 28.16 -22.05 23.47
N SER A 2 27.88 -23.35 23.48
CA SER A 2 28.18 -24.28 22.38
C SER A 2 27.45 -23.84 21.11
N TYR A 3 28.16 -23.80 19.99
CA TYR A 3 27.57 -23.57 18.68
C TYR A 3 26.58 -24.69 18.35
N ILE A 4 25.31 -24.34 18.10
CA ILE A 4 24.29 -25.28 17.63
C ILE A 4 24.21 -25.15 16.11
N PRO A 5 24.44 -26.22 15.34
CA PRO A 5 24.30 -26.18 13.89
C PRO A 5 22.89 -25.77 13.45
N THR A 6 22.81 -25.03 12.34
CA THR A 6 21.55 -24.51 11.77
C THR A 6 20.55 -25.63 11.48
N GLU A 7 21.00 -26.81 11.05
CA GLU A 7 20.17 -27.97 10.75
C GLU A 7 19.43 -28.45 11.99
N ILE A 8 20.10 -28.45 13.15
CA ILE A 8 19.50 -28.84 14.42
C ILE A 8 18.46 -27.81 14.84
N LEU A 9 18.74 -26.52 14.66
CA LEU A 9 17.77 -25.46 14.93
C LEU A 9 16.52 -25.60 14.07
N LEU A 10 16.68 -25.89 12.76
CA LEU A 10 15.55 -26.11 11.84
C LEU A 10 14.71 -27.33 12.24
N ILE A 11 15.33 -28.44 12.63
CA ILE A 11 14.61 -29.63 13.13
C ILE A 11 13.81 -29.27 14.39
N ILE A 12 14.42 -28.55 15.34
CA ILE A 12 13.72 -28.07 16.54
C ILE A 12 12.55 -27.16 16.12
N GLY A 13 12.78 -26.22 15.21
CA GLY A 13 11.75 -25.32 14.68
C GLY A 13 10.55 -26.07 14.08
N ALA A 14 10.79 -27.15 13.34
CA ALA A 14 9.75 -27.98 12.75
C ALA A 14 8.86 -28.71 13.77
N LEU A 15 9.37 -28.92 14.99
CA LEU A 15 8.61 -29.53 16.10
C LEU A 15 7.81 -28.50 16.91
N LEU A 16 8.07 -27.20 16.73
CA LEU A 16 7.39 -26.13 17.46
C LEU A 16 6.05 -25.77 16.82
N ASN A 17 5.02 -25.54 17.64
CA ASN A 17 3.78 -24.92 17.16
C ASN A 17 4.01 -23.45 16.76
N GLY A 18 3.14 -22.87 15.93
CA GLY A 18 3.35 -21.51 15.38
C GLY A 18 3.68 -20.43 16.42
N ARG A 19 3.08 -20.46 17.62
CA ARG A 19 3.38 -19.49 18.68
C ARG A 19 4.78 -19.70 19.27
N SER A 20 5.13 -20.94 19.57
CA SER A 20 6.44 -21.30 20.14
C SER A 20 7.56 -21.09 19.13
N LEU A 21 7.27 -21.36 17.85
CA LEU A 21 8.17 -21.12 16.73
C LEU A 21 8.50 -19.62 16.59
N VAL A 22 7.50 -18.73 16.69
CA VAL A 22 7.77 -17.28 16.69
C VAL A 22 8.51 -16.81 17.93
N ALA A 23 8.14 -17.33 19.11
CA ALA A 23 8.85 -17.01 20.35
C ALA A 23 10.33 -17.42 20.28
N SER A 24 10.63 -18.51 19.58
CA SER A 24 12.00 -19.00 19.41
C SER A 24 12.92 -18.02 18.67
N LEU A 25 12.36 -17.12 17.85
CA LEU A 25 13.12 -16.03 17.20
C LEU A 25 13.71 -15.02 18.20
N GLN A 26 13.22 -15.00 19.44
CA GLN A 26 13.70 -14.10 20.50
C GLN A 26 14.76 -14.73 21.40
N VAL A 27 15.11 -16.02 21.21
CA VAL A 27 16.04 -16.74 22.08
C VAL A 27 17.48 -16.24 21.88
N SER A 28 17.94 -16.14 20.63
CA SER A 28 19.26 -15.58 20.29
C SER A 28 19.31 -15.14 18.82
N ARG A 29 20.40 -14.45 18.44
CA ARG A 29 20.64 -14.05 17.04
C ARG A 29 20.78 -15.25 16.10
N ASP A 30 21.37 -16.35 16.56
CA ASP A 30 21.55 -17.57 15.76
C ASP A 30 20.21 -18.26 15.49
N TRP A 31 19.34 -18.34 16.52
CA TRP A 31 17.96 -18.83 16.36
C TRP A 31 17.17 -17.97 15.39
N TYR A 32 17.28 -16.65 15.50
CA TYR A 32 16.64 -15.73 14.56
C TYR A 32 17.09 -16.01 13.12
N ASN A 33 18.40 -16.04 12.88
CA ASN A 33 18.96 -16.24 11.54
C ASN A 33 18.57 -17.60 10.94
N ALA A 34 18.61 -18.66 11.75
CA ALA A 34 18.26 -20.01 11.30
C ALA A 34 16.76 -20.17 11.02
N LEU A 35 15.91 -19.66 11.90
CA LEU A 35 14.47 -19.96 11.87
C LEU A 35 13.64 -18.91 11.16
N HIS A 36 14.11 -17.68 10.96
CA HIS A 36 13.29 -16.60 10.41
C HIS A 36 12.59 -16.99 9.10
N THR A 37 13.34 -17.52 8.13
CA THR A 37 12.75 -17.97 6.85
C THR A 37 11.77 -19.12 7.06
N PHE A 38 12.13 -20.09 7.91
CA PHE A 38 11.30 -21.25 8.21
C PHE A 38 9.98 -20.88 8.91
N VAL A 39 10.01 -19.89 9.80
CA VAL A 39 8.83 -19.35 10.47
C VAL A 39 7.84 -18.79 9.44
N TRP A 40 8.32 -18.00 8.49
CA TRP A 40 7.44 -17.41 7.46
C TRP A 40 6.89 -18.43 6.45
N THR A 41 7.61 -19.52 6.19
CA THR A 41 7.10 -20.60 5.30
C THR A 41 6.13 -21.53 6.01
N THR A 42 6.22 -21.67 7.34
CA THR A 42 5.44 -22.66 8.11
C THR A 42 4.16 -22.08 8.71
N ILE A 43 4.13 -20.76 8.97
CA ILE A 43 2.95 -20.11 9.55
C ILE A 43 1.87 -19.92 8.48
N SER A 44 0.86 -20.78 8.53
CA SER A 44 -0.37 -20.61 7.76
C SER A 44 -1.25 -19.47 8.29
N GLU A 45 -2.15 -18.95 7.45
CA GLU A 45 -3.14 -17.90 7.78
C GLU A 45 -3.90 -18.17 9.10
N ARG A 46 -4.21 -19.44 9.39
CA ARG A 46 -4.90 -19.85 10.63
C ARG A 46 -4.12 -19.49 11.91
N HIS A 47 -2.79 -19.42 11.83
CA HIS A 47 -1.94 -19.04 12.94
C HIS A 47 -1.92 -17.51 13.16
N TRP A 48 -1.99 -16.72 12.08
CA TRP A 48 -2.06 -15.26 12.13
C TRP A 48 -3.35 -14.75 12.78
N VAL A 49 -4.46 -15.43 12.50
CA VAL A 49 -5.80 -14.99 12.94
C VAL A 49 -6.07 -15.31 14.42
N ARG A 50 -5.32 -16.24 15.03
CA ARG A 50 -5.52 -16.62 16.45
C ARG A 50 -5.05 -15.51 17.40
N ALA A 51 -5.90 -15.18 18.37
CA ALA A 51 -5.74 -14.08 19.34
C ALA A 51 -4.46 -14.12 20.21
N GLY A 52 -3.66 -15.20 20.14
CA GLY A 52 -2.41 -15.37 20.90
C GLY A 52 -1.13 -15.29 20.07
N PHE A 53 -1.21 -14.97 18.78
CA PHE A 53 -0.02 -14.81 17.94
C PHE A 53 0.74 -13.52 18.33
N PRO A 54 2.01 -13.59 18.74
CA PRO A 54 2.70 -12.51 19.43
C PRO A 54 3.25 -11.44 18.48
N LEU A 55 2.46 -11.00 17.51
CA LEU A 55 2.74 -9.74 16.83
C LEU A 55 2.33 -8.61 17.76
N ARG A 56 3.31 -8.05 18.49
CA ARG A 56 3.15 -6.82 19.26
C ARG A 56 3.00 -5.62 18.32
N THR A 57 1.96 -5.63 17.48
CA THR A 57 1.70 -4.61 16.45
C THR A 57 0.85 -3.46 16.95
N HIS A 58 0.46 -3.44 18.23
CA HIS A 58 -0.34 -2.35 18.82
C HIS A 58 0.36 -0.97 18.72
N ASN A 59 1.69 -0.95 18.60
CA ASN A 59 2.49 0.26 18.39
C ASN A 59 2.93 0.46 16.93
N LEU A 60 2.41 -0.32 15.98
CA LEU A 60 2.79 -0.17 14.58
C LEU A 60 2.18 1.13 14.02
N VAL A 61 3.05 2.07 13.67
CA VAL A 61 2.67 3.38 13.12
C VAL A 61 2.67 3.36 11.59
N ARG A 62 3.57 2.60 10.97
CA ARG A 62 3.72 2.51 9.52
C ARG A 62 3.68 1.05 9.09
N PHE A 63 2.95 0.74 8.04
CA PHE A 63 2.88 -0.59 7.44
C PHE A 63 3.03 -0.47 5.93
N ALA A 64 3.90 -1.29 5.35
CA ALA A 64 4.08 -1.38 3.90
C ALA A 64 3.91 -2.83 3.47
N LEU A 65 3.05 -3.03 2.48
CA LEU A 65 2.82 -4.30 1.82
C LEU A 65 3.17 -4.16 0.35
N VAL A 66 4.21 -4.86 -0.06
CA VAL A 66 4.52 -5.08 -1.46
C VAL A 66 4.43 -6.57 -1.67
N MET A 67 3.53 -7.01 -2.51
CA MET A 67 3.46 -8.41 -2.90
C MET A 67 3.35 -8.50 -4.40
N VAL A 68 4.10 -9.44 -4.95
CA VAL A 68 3.86 -9.97 -6.27
C VAL A 68 2.94 -11.14 -6.08
N VAL A 69 1.77 -11.07 -6.69
CA VAL A 69 0.72 -12.08 -6.48
C VAL A 69 0.31 -12.64 -7.83
N HIS A 70 0.32 -13.96 -7.92
CA HIS A 70 0.06 -14.73 -9.14
C HIS A 70 -1.00 -15.79 -8.82
N GLY A 71 -2.25 -15.40 -8.58
CA GLY A 71 -3.30 -16.37 -8.31
C GLY A 71 -4.65 -15.82 -7.85
N PRO A 72 -5.58 -16.72 -7.45
CA PRO A 72 -6.90 -16.37 -6.90
C PRO A 72 -6.75 -15.89 -5.44
N GLU A 73 -6.33 -14.64 -5.25
CA GLU A 73 -5.74 -14.16 -3.97
C GLU A 73 -6.59 -13.11 -3.22
N ASP A 74 -7.89 -13.35 -3.08
CA ASP A 74 -8.75 -12.45 -2.27
C ASP A 74 -8.56 -12.64 -0.76
N HIS A 75 -8.18 -13.85 -0.33
CA HIS A 75 -8.19 -14.21 1.08
C HIS A 75 -7.05 -13.55 1.86
N ILE A 76 -5.84 -13.48 1.27
CA ILE A 76 -4.68 -12.87 1.91
C ILE A 76 -4.94 -11.39 2.14
N LEU A 77 -5.42 -10.67 1.12
CA LEU A 77 -5.76 -9.25 1.24
C LEU A 77 -6.81 -9.00 2.30
N SER A 78 -7.91 -9.78 2.28
CA SER A 78 -8.96 -9.67 3.30
C SER A 78 -8.41 -9.85 4.71
N SER A 79 -7.54 -10.83 4.90
CA SER A 79 -6.93 -11.13 6.21
C SER A 79 -5.92 -10.08 6.65
N ILE A 80 -5.14 -9.51 5.73
CA ILE A 80 -4.28 -8.37 6.02
C ILE A 80 -5.13 -7.16 6.43
N PHE A 81 -6.19 -6.82 5.70
CA PHE A 81 -7.05 -5.71 6.09
C PHE A 81 -7.70 -5.93 7.47
N LYS A 82 -8.19 -7.14 7.76
CA LYS A 82 -8.70 -7.49 9.11
C LYS A 82 -7.65 -7.27 10.20
N LEU A 83 -6.38 -7.56 9.93
CA LEU A 83 -5.28 -7.27 10.84
C LEU A 83 -5.06 -5.76 10.96
N LEU A 84 -4.97 -5.05 9.84
CA LEU A 84 -4.75 -3.60 9.80
C LEU A 84 -5.82 -2.86 10.59
N HIS A 85 -7.10 -3.23 10.47
CA HIS A 85 -8.20 -2.63 11.24
C HIS A 85 -7.94 -2.67 12.76
N LYS A 86 -7.25 -3.70 13.27
CA LYS A 86 -6.90 -3.87 14.69
C LYS A 86 -5.69 -3.07 15.15
N LEU A 87 -5.03 -2.30 14.28
CA LEU A 87 -3.86 -1.49 14.60
C LEU A 87 -4.28 -0.04 14.89
N PRO A 88 -4.48 0.35 16.17
CA PRO A 88 -5.08 1.65 16.50
C PRO A 88 -4.14 2.83 16.23
N ARG A 89 -2.82 2.59 16.21
CA ARG A 89 -1.78 3.61 16.01
C ARG A 89 -1.28 3.70 14.58
N LEU A 90 -1.88 2.96 13.65
CA LEU A 90 -1.45 2.98 12.25
C LEU A 90 -1.80 4.34 11.62
N GLU A 91 -0.77 5.08 11.23
CA GLU A 91 -0.88 6.41 10.61
C GLU A 91 -0.43 6.41 9.15
N ALA A 92 0.46 5.50 8.74
CA ALA A 92 0.91 5.39 7.35
C ALA A 92 0.71 3.98 6.80
N LEU A 93 0.14 3.90 5.60
CA LEU A 93 -0.13 2.64 4.91
C LEU A 93 0.39 2.71 3.48
N GLU A 94 1.18 1.71 3.10
CA GLU A 94 1.61 1.49 1.72
C GLU A 94 1.12 0.11 1.24
N ILE A 95 0.43 0.07 0.11
CA ILE A 95 -0.06 -1.18 -0.51
C ILE A 95 0.21 -1.16 -2.02
N ASN A 96 1.15 -1.99 -2.45
CA ASN A 96 1.57 -2.14 -3.83
C ASN A 96 1.28 -3.56 -4.30
N LEU A 97 0.19 -3.74 -5.06
CA LEU A 97 -0.28 -5.06 -5.46
C LEU A 97 -0.75 -5.08 -6.93
N PRO A 98 -0.03 -5.76 -7.84
CA PRO A 98 -0.41 -5.92 -9.23
C PRO A 98 -1.51 -6.99 -9.37
N CYS A 99 -2.70 -6.75 -8.81
CA CYS A 99 -3.84 -7.66 -9.02
C CYS A 99 -4.62 -7.26 -10.29
N ARG A 100 -4.99 -8.25 -11.12
CA ARG A 100 -5.74 -8.03 -12.37
C ARG A 100 -7.20 -8.51 -12.32
N ASN A 101 -7.51 -9.49 -11.47
CA ASN A 101 -8.73 -10.29 -11.65
C ASN A 101 -9.86 -9.94 -10.68
N ARG A 102 -9.55 -9.54 -9.44
CA ARG A 102 -10.58 -9.20 -8.47
C ARG A 102 -10.19 -7.95 -7.68
N GLN A 103 -11.00 -6.93 -7.87
CA GLN A 103 -10.83 -5.66 -7.19
C GLN A 103 -11.63 -5.65 -5.90
N VAL A 104 -10.98 -5.23 -4.81
CA VAL A 104 -11.64 -5.03 -3.53
C VAL A 104 -12.34 -3.66 -3.54
N PRO A 105 -13.63 -3.57 -3.19
CA PRO A 105 -14.29 -2.29 -3.02
C PRO A 105 -13.63 -1.50 -1.89
N ILE A 106 -12.99 -0.39 -2.23
CA ILE A 106 -12.24 0.44 -1.27
C ILE A 106 -13.13 0.97 -0.13
N LYS A 107 -14.44 1.10 -0.37
CA LYS A 107 -15.45 1.48 0.63
C LYS A 107 -15.47 0.59 1.86
N HIS A 108 -15.13 -0.70 1.73
CA HIS A 108 -15.08 -1.62 2.86
C HIS A 108 -13.95 -1.29 3.84
N HIS A 109 -13.01 -0.43 3.43
CA HIS A 109 -11.84 -0.05 4.22
C HIS A 109 -11.86 1.42 4.65
N PHE A 110 -12.95 2.16 4.43
CA PHE A 110 -13.03 3.59 4.78
C PHE A 110 -12.72 3.88 6.24
N GLN A 111 -13.15 3.02 7.17
CA GLN A 111 -12.80 3.18 8.59
C GLN A 111 -11.28 3.11 8.83
N LEU A 112 -10.58 2.20 8.14
CA LEU A 112 -9.12 2.10 8.22
C LEU A 112 -8.46 3.33 7.60
N LEU A 113 -8.94 3.76 6.43
CA LEU A 113 -8.33 4.86 5.68
C LEU A 113 -8.56 6.22 6.35
N SER A 114 -9.71 6.42 6.98
CA SER A 114 -10.07 7.69 7.65
C SER A 114 -9.15 8.13 8.78
N ARG A 115 -8.42 7.19 9.40
CA ARG A 115 -7.47 7.48 10.48
C ARG A 115 -6.02 7.67 10.03
N LEU A 116 -5.71 7.36 8.76
CA LEU A 116 -4.36 7.49 8.23
C LEU A 116 -4.02 8.96 7.97
N LYS A 117 -2.75 9.29 8.14
CA LYS A 117 -2.12 10.54 7.69
C LYS A 117 -1.47 10.38 6.32
N GLU A 118 -0.94 9.19 6.02
CA GLU A 118 -0.24 8.89 4.79
C GLU A 118 -0.78 7.60 4.15
N LEU A 119 -1.11 7.66 2.86
CA LEU A 119 -1.57 6.53 2.07
C LEU A 119 -0.79 6.47 0.77
N LYS A 120 -0.13 5.34 0.53
CA LYS A 120 0.50 5.00 -0.74
C LYS A 120 -0.17 3.77 -1.30
N ILE A 121 -0.72 3.86 -2.50
CA ILE A 121 -1.43 2.76 -3.14
C ILE A 121 -0.99 2.62 -4.58
N ALA A 122 -0.71 1.39 -5.00
CA ALA A 122 -0.39 1.08 -6.38
C ALA A 122 -0.92 -0.29 -6.77
N GLY A 123 -1.17 -0.44 -8.07
CA GLY A 123 -1.66 -1.65 -8.71
C GLY A 123 -3.18 -1.80 -8.74
N GLY A 124 -3.67 -2.79 -9.47
CA GLY A 124 -5.09 -2.96 -9.82
C GLY A 124 -5.97 -3.65 -8.78
N TRP A 125 -5.57 -3.71 -7.51
CA TRP A 125 -6.22 -4.52 -6.48
C TRP A 125 -7.49 -3.92 -5.88
N TYR A 126 -7.75 -2.63 -6.09
CA TYR A 126 -8.96 -1.97 -5.61
C TYR A 126 -9.78 -1.40 -6.76
N ARG A 127 -11.08 -1.24 -6.51
CA ARG A 127 -12.00 -0.51 -7.38
C ARG A 127 -12.41 0.76 -6.65
N GLY A 128 -12.23 1.90 -7.31
CA GLY A 128 -12.88 3.14 -6.89
C GLY A 128 -14.39 2.97 -6.80
N VAL A 129 -15.04 3.72 -5.94
CA VAL A 129 -16.52 3.73 -5.92
C VAL A 129 -16.97 4.48 -7.16
N GLU A 130 -17.91 3.91 -7.93
CA GLU A 130 -18.56 4.67 -9.00
C GLU A 130 -19.14 5.97 -8.42
N PRO A 131 -19.03 7.10 -9.13
CA PRO A 131 -19.37 8.41 -8.62
C PRO A 131 -20.88 8.62 -8.60
N MET A 132 -21.64 7.89 -7.77
CA MET A 132 -23.11 7.89 -7.83
C MET A 132 -23.81 8.01 -6.47
N GLY A 133 -23.12 8.41 -5.40
CA GLY A 133 -23.79 8.68 -4.13
C GLY A 133 -23.19 9.86 -3.37
N PRO A 134 -24.01 10.66 -2.68
CA PRO A 134 -23.51 11.60 -1.68
C PRO A 134 -22.68 10.83 -0.64
N VAL A 135 -21.64 11.49 -0.11
CA VAL A 135 -20.89 10.96 1.03
C VAL A 135 -21.89 10.66 2.15
N PRO A 136 -22.00 9.42 2.64
CA PRO A 136 -22.90 9.13 3.75
C PRO A 136 -22.59 10.06 4.92
N ASP A 137 -23.61 10.71 5.48
CA ASP A 137 -23.47 11.74 6.54
C ASP A 137 -22.70 11.26 7.79
N ASN A 138 -22.59 9.94 7.95
CA ASN A 138 -21.92 9.29 9.07
C ASN A 138 -20.39 9.09 8.86
N ILE A 139 -19.83 9.53 7.73
CA ILE A 139 -18.40 9.36 7.46
C ILE A 139 -17.64 10.59 7.95
N LEU A 140 -16.86 10.39 9.01
CA LEU A 140 -15.90 11.38 9.48
C LEU A 140 -14.91 11.72 8.35
N PRO A 141 -14.55 13.00 8.18
CA PRO A 141 -13.53 13.41 7.22
C PRO A 141 -12.22 12.70 7.53
N TRP A 142 -11.50 12.27 6.49
CA TRP A 142 -10.26 11.55 6.68
C TRP A 142 -9.16 12.49 7.18
N LYS A 143 -8.28 11.95 8.02
CA LYS A 143 -7.06 12.64 8.51
C LYS A 143 -5.93 12.63 7.49
N LEU A 144 -6.21 12.21 6.26
CA LEU A 144 -5.20 11.98 5.24
C LEU A 144 -4.59 13.31 4.78
N GLN A 145 -3.27 13.43 4.95
CA GLN A 145 -2.47 14.59 4.56
C GLN A 145 -1.68 14.28 3.29
N HIS A 146 -1.18 13.05 3.14
CA HIS A 146 -0.36 12.64 2.00
C HIS A 146 -1.00 11.45 1.27
N LEU A 147 -1.29 11.63 -0.01
CA LEU A 147 -1.78 10.58 -0.90
C LEU A 147 -0.81 10.38 -2.06
N THR A 148 -0.31 9.16 -2.20
CA THR A 148 0.42 8.70 -3.39
C THR A 148 -0.38 7.59 -4.05
N SER A 149 -0.71 7.75 -5.33
CA SER A 149 -1.38 6.70 -6.13
C SER A 149 -0.65 6.45 -7.45
N ASP A 150 -0.78 5.26 -8.00
CA ASP A 150 -0.30 4.95 -9.37
C ASP A 150 -1.18 5.55 -10.47
N ARG A 151 -2.30 6.16 -10.10
CA ARG A 151 -3.25 6.82 -11.01
C ARG A 151 -3.98 7.96 -10.29
N LEU A 152 -4.68 8.80 -11.05
CA LEU A 152 -5.51 9.87 -10.48
C LEU A 152 -6.89 9.34 -10.04
N ASP A 153 -7.01 8.99 -8.77
CA ASP A 153 -8.24 8.47 -8.18
C ASP A 153 -9.09 9.55 -7.51
N MET A 154 -9.85 10.28 -8.33
CA MET A 154 -10.74 11.36 -7.88
C MET A 154 -11.72 10.96 -6.77
N PHE A 155 -12.08 9.68 -6.64
CA PHE A 155 -13.03 9.23 -5.64
C PHE A 155 -12.54 9.44 -4.19
N PHE A 156 -11.25 9.64 -3.96
CA PHE A 156 -10.71 9.96 -2.62
C PHE A 156 -11.00 11.39 -2.19
N PHE A 157 -11.10 12.33 -3.14
CA PHE A 157 -11.11 13.77 -2.85
C PHE A 157 -12.25 14.21 -1.93
N PRO A 158 -13.51 13.72 -2.09
CA PRO A 158 -14.59 14.05 -1.15
C PRO A 158 -14.31 13.66 0.31
N TYR A 159 -13.42 12.70 0.54
CA TYR A 159 -13.09 12.21 1.88
C TYR A 159 -11.82 12.83 2.46
N CYS A 160 -10.95 13.39 1.62
CA CYS A 160 -9.60 13.82 1.98
C CYS A 160 -9.46 15.35 2.04
N LEU A 161 -10.38 16.05 2.69
CA LEU A 161 -10.37 17.53 2.79
C LEU A 161 -9.12 18.10 3.49
N ASN A 162 -8.34 17.27 4.19
CA ASN A 162 -7.09 17.64 4.84
C ASN A 162 -5.84 17.33 3.99
N LEU A 163 -6.00 17.00 2.71
CA LEU A 163 -4.90 16.61 1.86
C LEU A 163 -3.98 17.80 1.59
N GLU A 164 -2.70 17.65 1.98
CA GLU A 164 -1.63 18.65 1.82
C GLU A 164 -0.75 18.32 0.60
N ARG A 165 -0.54 17.02 0.34
CA ARG A 165 0.29 16.53 -0.76
C ARG A 165 -0.39 15.43 -1.54
N LEU A 166 -0.52 15.62 -2.84
CA LEU A 166 -0.99 14.64 -3.80
C LEU A 166 0.15 14.25 -4.75
N SER A 167 0.39 12.96 -4.91
CA SER A 167 1.41 12.43 -5.83
C SER A 167 0.79 11.35 -6.69
N PHE A 168 0.95 11.42 -8.01
CA PHE A 168 0.51 10.35 -8.89
C PHE A 168 1.36 10.21 -10.14
N THR A 169 1.37 9.00 -10.70
CA THR A 169 1.98 8.71 -12.01
C THR A 169 0.94 8.70 -13.12
N THR A 170 1.38 9.02 -14.34
CA THR A 170 0.53 9.02 -15.53
C THR A 170 0.74 7.85 -16.48
N SER A 171 1.36 6.77 -16.02
CA SER A 171 1.69 5.61 -16.85
C SER A 171 0.50 5.04 -17.66
N GLY A 172 -0.75 5.32 -17.29
CA GLY A 172 -1.95 5.08 -18.12
C GLY A 172 -2.75 6.32 -18.54
N LEU A 173 -2.47 7.51 -18.00
CA LEU A 173 -3.10 8.77 -18.41
C LEU A 173 -2.32 9.33 -19.59
N ARG A 174 -2.51 8.74 -20.78
CA ARG A 174 -2.50 9.59 -21.97
C ARG A 174 -3.62 10.59 -21.74
N PHE A 175 -3.29 11.80 -21.30
CA PHE A 175 -4.20 12.95 -21.30
C PHE A 175 -4.55 13.35 -22.75
N GLY A 176 -4.82 12.38 -23.63
CA GLY A 176 -5.64 12.56 -24.82
C GLY A 176 -7.12 12.65 -24.46
N VAL A 177 -7.42 13.09 -23.23
CA VAL A 177 -8.73 13.60 -22.88
C VAL A 177 -8.84 14.93 -23.64
N PRO A 178 -9.74 15.04 -24.64
CA PRO A 178 -9.87 16.26 -25.42
C PRO A 178 -9.98 17.50 -24.53
N GLU A 179 -9.40 18.61 -24.96
CA GLU A 179 -9.71 19.91 -24.36
C GLU A 179 -11.24 20.07 -24.34
N ASN A 180 -11.79 20.51 -23.21
CA ASN A 180 -13.23 20.67 -22.96
C ASN A 180 -14.06 19.41 -22.66
N THR A 181 -13.46 18.30 -22.22
CA THR A 181 -14.31 17.26 -21.60
C THR A 181 -14.79 17.66 -20.21
N SER A 182 -16.02 17.24 -19.89
CA SER A 182 -16.58 17.33 -18.53
C SER A 182 -15.72 16.64 -17.48
N PHE A 183 -14.85 15.71 -17.87
CA PHE A 183 -13.94 15.02 -16.97
C PHE A 183 -12.84 15.96 -16.43
N LYS A 184 -12.17 16.73 -17.31
CA LYS A 184 -11.14 17.69 -16.90
C LYS A 184 -11.71 18.74 -15.94
N GLN A 185 -12.86 19.29 -16.30
CA GLN A 185 -13.56 20.26 -15.46
C GLN A 185 -13.91 19.66 -14.09
N LYS A 186 -14.40 18.42 -14.04
CA LYS A 186 -14.69 17.73 -12.78
C LYS A 186 -13.45 17.46 -11.93
N VAL A 187 -12.32 17.11 -12.56
CA VAL A 187 -11.02 16.99 -11.85
C VAL A 187 -10.66 18.32 -11.21
N VAL A 188 -10.70 19.41 -11.98
CA VAL A 188 -10.41 20.76 -11.51
C VAL A 188 -11.33 21.17 -10.36
N GLU A 189 -12.63 21.00 -10.52
CA GLU A 189 -13.64 21.32 -9.49
C GLU A 189 -13.38 20.57 -8.19
N GLN A 190 -13.01 19.28 -8.26
CA GLN A 190 -12.71 18.50 -7.05
C GLN A 190 -11.37 18.88 -6.42
N LEU A 191 -10.34 19.18 -7.22
CA LEU A 191 -9.06 19.66 -6.70
C LEU A 191 -9.22 21.02 -6.01
N GLN A 192 -10.05 21.91 -6.55
CA GLN A 192 -10.37 23.21 -5.94
C GLN A 192 -11.08 23.08 -4.58
N GLN A 193 -11.77 21.96 -4.32
CA GLN A 193 -12.37 21.67 -3.01
C GLN A 193 -11.33 21.26 -1.96
N LEU A 194 -10.12 20.89 -2.36
CA LEU A 194 -9.03 20.50 -1.47
C LEU A 194 -8.26 21.75 -1.01
N VAL A 195 -8.89 22.55 -0.15
CA VAL A 195 -8.37 23.87 0.30
C VAL A 195 -7.01 23.83 1.00
N LYS A 196 -6.56 22.66 1.47
CA LYS A 196 -5.25 22.47 2.11
C LYS A 196 -4.19 21.93 1.16
N LEU A 197 -4.52 21.67 -0.10
CA LEU A 197 -3.60 21.06 -1.05
C LEU A 197 -2.51 22.05 -1.45
N GLU A 198 -1.29 21.83 -0.95
CA GLU A 198 -0.14 22.70 -1.20
C GLU A 198 0.70 22.20 -2.37
N THR A 199 0.86 20.88 -2.49
CA THR A 199 1.78 20.27 -3.45
C THR A 199 1.10 19.19 -4.27
N ILE A 200 1.22 19.32 -5.60
CA ILE A 200 0.90 18.24 -6.53
C ILE A 200 2.18 17.79 -7.23
N ILE A 201 2.51 16.51 -7.05
CA ILE A 201 3.64 15.87 -7.69
C ILE A 201 3.14 14.99 -8.80
N PHE A 202 3.68 15.26 -9.98
CA PHE A 202 3.35 14.56 -11.18
C PHE A 202 4.60 13.82 -11.67
N GLU A 203 4.52 12.49 -11.65
CA GLU A 203 5.57 11.64 -12.15
C GLU A 203 5.21 11.18 -13.56
N GLU A 204 5.84 11.86 -14.52
CA GLU A 204 5.71 11.60 -15.94
C GLU A 204 6.57 10.37 -16.26
N SER A 205 5.96 9.20 -16.14
CA SER A 205 6.64 7.95 -16.42
C SER A 205 5.69 6.99 -17.12
N SER A 206 6.19 6.35 -18.19
CA SER A 206 5.47 5.29 -18.91
C SER A 206 5.25 4.05 -18.05
N TYR A 207 5.95 3.95 -16.92
CA TYR A 207 5.89 2.88 -15.93
C TYR A 207 5.91 3.48 -14.52
N TYR A 208 5.55 2.75 -13.47
CA TYR A 208 5.76 3.23 -12.09
C TYR A 208 7.10 2.64 -11.61
N PRO A 209 8.27 3.29 -11.86
CA PRO A 209 9.57 2.65 -11.71
C PRO A 209 9.85 2.18 -10.28
N GLU A 210 9.40 2.92 -9.26
CA GLU A 210 9.52 2.48 -7.86
C GLU A 210 8.70 1.22 -7.57
N PHE A 211 7.52 1.09 -8.19
CA PHE A 211 6.60 -0.03 -8.02
C PHE A 211 7.16 -1.25 -8.74
N GLU A 212 7.53 -1.13 -10.02
CA GLU A 212 8.16 -2.22 -10.74
C GLU A 212 9.46 -2.66 -10.07
N TYR A 213 10.28 -1.72 -9.61
CA TYR A 213 11.48 -2.05 -8.84
C TYR A 213 11.14 -2.84 -7.57
N LYS A 214 10.15 -2.41 -6.79
CA LYS A 214 9.71 -3.13 -5.59
C LYS A 214 9.16 -4.52 -5.91
N ILE A 215 8.44 -4.66 -7.02
CA ILE A 215 7.88 -5.94 -7.51
C ILE A 215 9.00 -6.86 -8.01
N GLN A 216 9.88 -6.40 -8.90
CA GLN A 216 11.05 -7.16 -9.39
C GLN A 216 11.95 -7.59 -8.24
N ARG A 217 12.17 -6.71 -7.27
CA ARG A 217 12.92 -7.04 -6.04
C ARG A 217 12.22 -8.12 -5.23
N ALA A 218 10.90 -8.04 -5.07
CA ALA A 218 10.11 -9.07 -4.39
C ALA A 218 10.09 -10.41 -5.16
N GLU A 219 10.18 -10.39 -6.49
CA GLU A 219 10.34 -11.58 -7.34
C GLU A 219 11.77 -12.16 -7.35
N GLY A 220 12.75 -11.47 -6.74
CA GLY A 220 14.16 -11.85 -6.81
C GLY A 220 14.77 -11.67 -8.21
N LEU A 221 14.15 -10.83 -9.05
CA LEU A 221 14.53 -10.56 -10.43
C LEU A 221 15.40 -9.30 -10.57
N GLU A 222 16.18 -8.90 -9.56
CA GLU A 222 17.13 -7.77 -9.63
C GLU A 222 18.29 -8.06 -10.60
N LYS A 223 18.00 -8.27 -11.89
CA LYS A 223 18.99 -8.39 -12.96
C LYS A 223 19.14 -7.02 -13.61
N ASN A 224 20.18 -6.31 -13.20
CA ASN A 224 20.71 -5.07 -13.78
C ASN A 224 20.01 -3.76 -13.35
N ARG A 225 20.66 -3.07 -12.41
CA ARG A 225 20.41 -1.65 -12.03
C ARG A 225 20.48 -0.63 -13.19
N TRP A 226 20.82 -1.05 -14.41
CA TRP A 226 21.30 -0.16 -15.48
C TRP A 226 20.31 0.09 -16.64
N ALA A 227 19.09 -0.43 -16.60
CA ALA A 227 18.08 -0.16 -17.65
C ALA A 227 16.96 0.82 -17.22
N LEU A 228 16.90 1.21 -15.94
CA LEU A 228 16.00 2.25 -15.43
C LEU A 228 16.75 3.59 -15.28
N THR A 229 17.50 3.99 -16.30
CA THR A 229 17.77 5.41 -16.57
C THR A 229 16.66 5.98 -17.46
N SER A 230 15.40 5.60 -17.23
CA SER A 230 14.32 6.48 -17.63
C SER A 230 14.43 7.66 -16.68
N ASP A 231 14.90 8.80 -17.18
CA ASP A 231 14.85 10.09 -16.50
C ASP A 231 13.44 10.28 -15.97
N THR A 232 13.21 9.86 -14.72
CA THR A 232 11.94 10.02 -14.05
C THR A 232 11.97 11.47 -13.61
N ILE A 233 11.51 12.34 -14.51
CA ILE A 233 11.42 13.76 -14.22
C ILE A 233 10.18 13.90 -13.35
N ALA A 234 10.36 13.77 -12.04
CA ALA A 234 9.36 14.19 -11.07
C ALA A 234 9.23 15.70 -11.21
N LYS A 235 8.14 16.14 -11.85
CA LYS A 235 7.82 17.56 -11.97
C LYS A 235 6.93 17.91 -10.79
N THR A 236 7.39 18.87 -9.99
CA THR A 236 6.57 19.45 -8.93
C THR A 236 5.87 20.66 -9.52
N TYR A 237 4.54 20.66 -9.50
CA TYR A 237 3.74 21.78 -9.97
C TYR A 237 3.04 22.42 -8.78
N SER A 238 2.92 23.74 -8.79
CA SER A 238 1.92 24.40 -7.94
C SER A 238 0.52 24.06 -8.44
N LEU A 239 -0.48 24.17 -7.56
CA LEU A 239 -1.88 23.96 -7.93
C LEU A 239 -2.28 24.85 -9.13
N ASP A 240 -1.90 26.12 -9.11
CA ASP A 240 -2.20 27.08 -10.19
C ASP A 240 -1.58 26.67 -11.53
N MET A 241 -0.34 26.17 -11.52
CA MET A 241 0.30 25.68 -12.75
C MET A 241 -0.45 24.48 -13.31
N LEU A 242 -0.84 23.54 -12.46
CA LEU A 242 -1.52 22.33 -12.88
C LEU A 242 -2.94 22.62 -13.39
N LEU A 243 -3.65 23.55 -12.76
CA LEU A 243 -4.96 24.05 -13.22
C LEU A 243 -4.88 24.73 -14.59
N ASN A 244 -3.76 25.35 -14.94
CA ASN A 244 -3.55 25.94 -16.28
C ASN A 244 -3.12 24.90 -17.34
N MET A 245 -2.63 23.73 -16.92
CA MET A 245 -2.21 22.65 -17.81
C MET A 245 -3.34 21.65 -18.14
N ILE A 246 -4.35 21.54 -17.28
CA ILE A 246 -5.52 20.67 -17.45
C ILE A 246 -6.58 21.37 -18.29
#